data_AF-A0A1V3WD72-F1
#
_entry.id   AF-A0A1V3WD72-F1
#
_cell.length_a   1.000
_cell.length_b   1.000
_cell.length_c   1.000
_cell.angle_alpha   90.00
_cell.angle_beta   90.00
_cell.angle_gamma   90.00
#
_symmetry.space_group_name_H-M   'P 1'
#
loop_
_entity.id
_entity.type
_entity.pdbx_description
1 polymer ?
#
loop_
_entity_poly.entity_id
_entity_poly.type
_entity_poly.pdbx_seq_one_letter_code
_entity_poly.pdbx_strand_id
1 'polypeptide(L)'
;MAGYLRAHDGLDVADVGWSLAGRSMFEHRAVVVGGDRDRLLAGLDELSGGAAVSVVRGTATPAGKTVFVFPGQGSQWIGMGVELLDTAPVFAQQIEACGEAFAEFVDWSLTDVLRGAPGARAWTGWTWCSRCCLR
;
A
#
# COMPACT_ATOMS: atom_id res chain seq x y z
N MET A 1 2.40 -2.92 -26.55
CA MET A 1 2.56 -3.67 -25.29
C MET A 1 1.54 -4.80 -25.17
N ALA A 2 0.23 -4.52 -25.08
CA ALA A 2 -0.81 -5.56 -24.93
C ALA A 2 -0.73 -6.67 -25.99
N GLY A 3 -0.56 -6.31 -27.26
CA GLY A 3 -0.37 -7.31 -28.34
C GLY A 3 0.88 -8.19 -28.16
N TYR A 4 1.98 -7.66 -27.61
CA TYR A 4 3.18 -8.44 -27.34
C TYR A 4 2.93 -9.46 -26.22
N LEU A 5 2.27 -9.04 -25.14
CA LEU A 5 1.89 -9.94 -24.05
C LEU A 5 0.91 -11.01 -24.55
N ARG A 6 -0.11 -10.66 -25.35
CA ARG A 6 -1.02 -11.67 -25.92
C ARG A 6 -0.32 -12.74 -26.76
N ALA A 7 0.76 -12.37 -27.44
CA ALA A 7 1.56 -13.31 -28.24
C ALA A 7 2.55 -14.16 -27.42
N HIS A 8 2.79 -13.81 -26.15
CA HIS A 8 3.78 -14.46 -25.27
C HIS A 8 3.17 -14.72 -23.88
N ASP A 9 2.25 -15.68 -23.80
CA ASP A 9 1.50 -16.06 -22.60
C ASP A 9 2.38 -16.51 -21.42
N GLY A 10 3.53 -17.11 -21.68
CA GLY A 10 4.49 -17.57 -20.67
C GLY A 10 5.33 -16.50 -19.97
N LEU A 11 5.16 -15.20 -20.29
CA LEU A 11 5.89 -14.14 -19.60
C LEU A 11 5.31 -13.88 -18.21
N ASP A 12 6.19 -13.93 -17.20
CA ASP A 12 5.87 -13.55 -15.84
C ASP A 12 5.65 -12.03 -15.72
N VAL A 13 4.61 -11.63 -14.99
CA VAL A 13 4.21 -10.22 -14.88
C VAL A 13 5.20 -9.40 -14.04
N ALA A 14 5.85 -10.02 -13.06
CA ALA A 14 6.86 -9.35 -12.24
C ALA A 14 8.13 -9.10 -13.06
N ASP A 15 8.56 -10.07 -13.88
CA ASP A 15 9.72 -9.90 -14.78
C ASP A 15 9.47 -8.81 -15.83
N VAL A 16 8.25 -8.74 -16.37
CA VAL A 16 7.84 -7.64 -17.26
C VAL A 16 7.91 -6.30 -16.52
N GLY A 17 7.32 -6.21 -15.31
CA GLY A 17 7.35 -4.99 -14.50
C GLY A 17 8.78 -4.53 -14.19
N TRP A 18 9.64 -5.46 -13.75
CA TRP A 18 11.06 -5.23 -13.49
C TRP A 18 11.78 -4.70 -14.72
N SER A 19 11.58 -5.35 -15.87
CA SER A 19 12.21 -4.96 -17.14
C SER A 19 11.76 -3.58 -17.61
N LEU A 20 10.50 -3.19 -17.38
CA LEU A 20 10.00 -1.86 -17.72
C LEU A 20 10.53 -0.78 -16.79
N ALA A 21 10.68 -1.08 -15.49
CA ALA A 21 11.21 -0.14 -14.51
C ALA A 21 12.65 0.29 -14.81
N GLY A 22 13.44 -0.56 -15.47
CA GLY A 22 14.80 -0.26 -15.91
C GLY A 22 14.91 0.52 -17.24
N ARG A 23 13.81 0.78 -17.94
CA ARG A 23 13.82 1.54 -19.21
C ARG A 23 13.88 3.05 -18.97
N SER A 24 14.33 3.78 -19.99
CA SER A 24 14.27 5.25 -20.00
C SER A 24 12.85 5.75 -19.71
N MET A 25 12.74 6.69 -18.76
CA MET A 25 11.46 7.28 -18.36
C MET A 25 11.23 8.63 -19.05
N PHE A 26 10.22 8.69 -19.93
CA PHE A 26 9.78 9.92 -20.61
C PHE A 26 8.79 10.72 -19.76
N GLU A 27 8.31 11.86 -20.28
CA GLU A 27 7.41 12.76 -19.56
C GLU A 27 6.02 12.15 -19.33
N HIS A 28 5.39 11.57 -20.36
CA HIS A 28 4.10 10.91 -20.21
C HIS A 28 4.29 9.50 -19.67
N ARG A 29 3.70 9.23 -18.49
CA ARG A 29 3.86 7.96 -17.77
C ARG A 29 2.52 7.37 -17.41
N ALA A 30 2.46 6.05 -17.43
CA ALA A 30 1.32 5.27 -16.97
C ALA A 30 1.81 4.06 -16.18
N VAL A 31 1.06 3.70 -15.13
CA VAL A 31 1.33 2.56 -14.26
C VAL A 31 0.03 1.77 -14.09
N VAL A 32 0.10 0.48 -14.39
CA VAL A 32 -0.96 -0.49 -14.05
C VAL A 32 -0.52 -1.19 -12.76
N VAL A 33 -1.39 -1.22 -11.76
CA VAL A 33 -1.12 -1.86 -10.47
C VAL A 33 -1.87 -3.19 -10.40
N GLY A 34 -1.15 -4.28 -10.13
CA GLY A 34 -1.73 -5.62 -10.02
C GLY A 34 -0.66 -6.71 -10.16
N GLY A 35 -0.97 -7.90 -9.64
CA GLY A 35 -0.04 -9.04 -9.63
C GLY A 35 -0.39 -10.13 -10.63
N ASP A 36 -1.34 -9.90 -11.54
CA ASP A 36 -1.81 -10.91 -12.49
C ASP A 36 -1.90 -10.37 -13.91
N ARG A 37 -1.85 -11.31 -14.87
CA ARG A 37 -1.80 -11.03 -16.29
C ARG A 37 -3.07 -10.37 -16.80
N ASP A 38 -4.22 -10.78 -16.29
CA ASP A 38 -5.52 -10.29 -16.74
C ASP A 38 -5.68 -8.81 -16.39
N ARG A 39 -5.29 -8.41 -15.17
CA ARG A 39 -5.22 -6.99 -14.77
C ARG A 39 -4.25 -6.19 -15.61
N LEU A 40 -3.08 -6.74 -15.91
CA LEU A 40 -2.10 -6.07 -16.77
C LEU A 40 -2.67 -5.82 -18.17
N LEU A 41 -3.29 -6.82 -18.78
CA LEU A 41 -3.91 -6.70 -20.11
C LEU A 41 -5.09 -5.72 -20.09
N ALA A 42 -5.97 -5.81 -19.10
CA ALA A 42 -7.11 -4.92 -18.94
C ALA A 42 -6.66 -3.45 -18.80
N GLY A 43 -5.66 -3.17 -17.94
CA GLY A 43 -5.13 -1.82 -17.78
C GLY A 43 -4.44 -1.28 -19.05
N LEU A 44 -3.75 -2.14 -19.81
CA LEU A 44 -3.15 -1.73 -21.08
C LEU A 44 -4.20 -1.44 -22.17
N ASP A 45 -5.28 -2.22 -22.23
CA ASP A 45 -6.39 -1.94 -23.13
C ASP A 45 -7.10 -0.64 -22.75
N GLU A 46 -7.36 -0.44 -21.46
CA GLU A 46 -7.96 0.77 -20.90
C GLU A 46 -7.13 2.02 -21.28
N LEU A 47 -5.82 1.96 -21.04
CA LEU A 47 -4.87 3.01 -21.40
C LEU A 47 -4.89 3.31 -22.90
N SER A 48 -4.98 2.28 -23.75
CA SER A 48 -5.04 2.44 -25.20
C SER A 48 -6.37 3.04 -25.69
N GLY A 49 -7.46 2.77 -24.97
CA GLY A 49 -8.79 3.35 -25.22
C GLY A 49 -8.97 4.76 -24.64
N GLY A 50 -7.99 5.29 -23.93
CA GLY A 50 -8.02 6.64 -23.33
C GLY A 50 -8.75 6.73 -21.99
N ALA A 51 -9.32 5.62 -21.52
CA ALA A 51 -9.83 5.48 -20.16
C ALA A 51 -8.66 5.32 -19.18
N ALA A 52 -8.79 5.88 -17.97
CA ALA A 52 -7.77 5.79 -16.92
C ALA A 52 -8.42 5.87 -15.54
N VAL A 53 -9.40 5.01 -15.32
CA VAL A 53 -10.05 4.71 -14.05
C VAL A 53 -9.16 3.83 -13.19
N SER A 54 -8.59 2.76 -13.74
CA SER A 54 -7.74 1.81 -12.99
C SER A 54 -6.24 2.02 -13.19
N VAL A 55 -5.88 2.82 -14.21
CA VAL A 55 -4.49 3.13 -14.57
C VAL A 55 -4.09 4.49 -14.00
N VAL A 56 -2.99 4.52 -13.25
CA VAL A 56 -2.39 5.79 -12.82
C VAL A 56 -1.63 6.38 -14.00
N ARG A 57 -2.04 7.55 -14.49
CA ARG A 57 -1.35 8.26 -15.58
C ARG A 57 -1.05 9.71 -15.20
N GLY A 58 -0.02 10.26 -15.82
CA GLY A 58 0.32 11.67 -15.64
C GLY A 58 1.50 12.10 -16.49
N THR A 59 1.78 13.40 -16.44
CA THR A 59 3.00 13.98 -17.01
C THR A 59 3.95 14.25 -15.87
N ALA A 60 5.16 13.70 -15.95
CA ALA A 60 6.20 13.89 -14.96
C ALA A 60 6.65 15.34 -14.93
N THR A 61 6.70 15.92 -13.75
CA THR A 61 7.29 17.23 -13.47
C THR A 61 8.64 17.02 -12.78
N PRO A 62 9.54 18.04 -12.78
CA PRO A 62 10.77 17.99 -12.00
C PRO A 62 10.46 17.63 -10.54
N ALA A 63 11.26 16.74 -9.96
CA ALA A 63 11.07 16.33 -8.58
C ALA A 63 11.18 17.53 -7.63
N GLY A 64 10.10 17.82 -6.92
CA GLY A 64 10.07 18.80 -5.83
C GLY A 64 10.41 18.17 -4.48
N LYS A 65 10.28 18.97 -3.41
CA LYS A 65 10.33 18.44 -2.04
C LYS A 65 9.07 17.63 -1.74
N THR A 66 9.22 16.52 -1.03
CA THR A 66 8.12 15.69 -0.53
C THR A 66 7.86 15.98 0.94
N VAL A 67 6.59 16.00 1.35
CA VAL A 67 6.16 16.15 2.75
C VAL A 67 5.32 14.92 3.13
N PHE A 68 5.57 14.36 4.31
CA PHE A 68 4.70 13.36 4.92
C PHE A 68 3.71 14.04 5.85
N VAL A 69 2.42 13.78 5.64
CA VAL A 69 1.32 14.32 6.45
C VAL A 69 0.77 13.19 7.30
N PHE A 70 0.77 13.38 8.63
CA PHE A 70 0.27 12.41 9.59
C PHE A 70 -1.11 12.88 10.08
N PRO A 71 -2.21 12.29 9.60
CA PRO A 71 -3.55 12.71 10.00
C PRO A 71 -3.81 12.37 11.47
N GLY A 72 -4.70 13.15 12.09
CA GLY A 72 -5.25 12.81 13.41
C GLY A 72 -6.27 11.68 13.35
N GLN A 73 -7.14 11.62 14.37
CA GLN A 73 -8.21 10.63 14.46
C GLN A 73 -9.23 10.77 13.32
N GLY A 74 -9.72 9.64 12.80
CA GLY A 74 -10.87 9.56 11.88
C GLY A 74 -10.57 8.88 10.55
N SER A 75 -9.29 8.64 10.24
CA SER A 75 -8.87 7.94 9.01
C SER A 75 -8.81 6.42 9.15
N GLN A 76 -8.95 5.91 10.38
CA GLN A 76 -8.87 4.48 10.65
C GLN A 76 -10.10 3.71 10.20
N TRP A 77 -9.90 2.42 9.90
CA TRP A 77 -10.96 1.45 9.65
C TRP A 77 -10.51 0.07 10.16
N ILE A 78 -11.47 -0.82 10.44
CA ILE A 78 -11.19 -2.15 11.00
C ILE A 78 -10.44 -3.00 9.98
N GLY A 79 -9.28 -3.55 10.35
CA GLY A 79 -8.43 -4.33 9.45
C GLY A 79 -7.39 -3.52 8.68
N MET A 80 -7.31 -2.21 8.91
CA MET A 80 -6.28 -1.35 8.31
C MET A 80 -4.88 -1.91 8.59
N GLY A 81 -4.08 -2.07 7.53
CA GLY A 81 -2.69 -2.49 7.63
C GLY A 81 -2.48 -3.99 7.89
N VAL A 82 -3.53 -4.79 8.12
CA VAL A 82 -3.39 -6.24 8.38
C VAL A 82 -2.76 -6.96 7.19
N GLU A 83 -3.23 -6.69 5.97
CA GLU A 83 -2.64 -7.29 4.77
C GLU A 83 -1.16 -6.88 4.61
N LEU A 84 -0.79 -5.66 4.99
CA LEU A 84 0.60 -5.20 4.97
C LEU A 84 1.47 -5.87 6.04
N LEU A 85 0.89 -6.24 7.20
CA LEU A 85 1.61 -7.07 8.18
C LEU A 85 2.01 -8.43 7.59
N ASP A 86 1.16 -8.99 6.73
CA ASP A 86 1.38 -10.32 6.16
C ASP A 86 2.25 -10.29 4.88
N THR A 87 2.23 -9.17 4.14
CA THR A 87 2.85 -9.07 2.81
C THR A 87 4.06 -8.15 2.72
N ALA A 88 4.24 -7.22 3.68
CA ALA A 88 5.31 -6.22 3.64
C ALA A 88 6.21 -6.33 4.89
N PRO A 89 7.36 -7.03 4.80
CA PRO A 89 8.23 -7.28 5.95
C PRO A 89 8.72 -6.01 6.67
N VAL A 90 8.95 -4.91 5.93
CA VAL A 90 9.36 -3.63 6.52
C VAL A 90 8.25 -3.01 7.35
N PHE A 91 6.99 -3.11 6.88
CA PHE A 91 5.83 -2.63 7.63
C PHE A 91 5.64 -3.45 8.91
N ALA A 92 5.73 -4.78 8.82
CA ALA A 92 5.63 -5.67 9.96
C ALA A 92 6.67 -5.37 11.05
N GLN A 93 7.95 -5.24 10.65
CA GLN A 93 9.04 -4.86 11.57
C GLN A 93 8.80 -3.52 12.24
N GLN A 94 8.29 -2.53 11.50
CA GLN A 94 8.03 -1.21 12.07
C GLN A 94 6.86 -1.21 13.06
N ILE A 95 5.82 -2.02 12.81
CA ILE A 95 4.72 -2.19 13.76
C ILE A 95 5.19 -2.91 15.03
N GLU A 96 6.05 -3.93 14.90
CA GLU A 96 6.66 -4.60 16.05
C GLU A 96 7.47 -3.61 16.90
N ALA A 97 8.36 -2.83 16.29
CA ALA A 97 9.14 -1.79 16.99
C ALA A 97 8.24 -0.75 17.67
N CYS A 98 7.14 -0.35 17.05
CA CYS A 98 6.14 0.52 17.69
C CYS A 98 5.49 -0.17 18.91
N GLY A 99 5.15 -1.46 18.79
CA GLY A 99 4.60 -2.24 19.90
C GLY A 99 5.54 -2.31 21.09
N GLU A 100 6.83 -2.56 20.84
CA GLU A 100 7.88 -2.55 21.88
C GLU A 100 8.00 -1.18 22.56
N ALA A 101 8.00 -0.10 21.78
CA ALA A 101 8.06 1.26 22.30
C ALA A 101 6.85 1.64 23.17
N PHE A 102 5.68 1.05 22.90
CA PHE A 102 4.47 1.29 23.69
C PHE A 102 4.31 0.36 24.89
N ALA A 103 5.10 -0.72 24.99
CA ALA A 103 4.88 -1.81 25.94
C ALA A 103 4.87 -1.37 27.41
N GLU A 104 5.55 -0.29 27.78
CA GLU A 104 5.52 0.25 29.16
C GLU A 104 4.25 1.07 29.47
N PHE A 105 3.56 1.56 28.44
CA PHE A 105 2.40 2.44 28.57
C PHE A 105 1.06 1.68 28.44
N VAL A 106 1.09 0.49 27.82
CA VAL A 106 -0.09 -0.30 27.50
C VAL A 106 0.00 -1.74 28.00
N ASP A 107 -1.15 -2.33 28.30
CA ASP A 107 -1.29 -3.73 28.76
C ASP A 107 -1.82 -4.65 27.63
N TRP A 108 -1.71 -4.21 26.38
CA TRP A 108 -2.24 -4.87 25.19
C TRP A 108 -1.22 -4.91 24.05
N SER A 109 -1.38 -5.87 23.14
CA SER A 109 -0.55 -6.03 21.94
C SER A 109 -1.09 -5.19 20.79
N LEU A 110 -0.22 -4.36 20.19
CA LEU A 110 -0.56 -3.56 19.02
C LEU A 110 -0.96 -4.43 17.82
N THR A 111 -0.25 -5.53 17.60
CA THR A 111 -0.54 -6.47 16.53
C THR A 111 -1.89 -7.14 16.72
N ASP A 112 -2.25 -7.52 17.94
CA ASP A 112 -3.54 -8.16 18.24
C ASP A 112 -4.71 -7.19 18.01
N VAL A 113 -4.51 -5.90 18.35
CA VAL A 113 -5.48 -4.83 18.09
C VAL A 113 -5.66 -4.60 16.58
N LEU A 114 -4.57 -4.59 15.80
CA LEU A 114 -4.64 -4.47 14.34
C LEU A 114 -5.38 -5.65 13.70
N ARG A 115 -5.09 -6.87 14.14
CA ARG A 115 -5.73 -8.11 13.65
C ARG A 115 -7.14 -8.32 14.16
N GLY A 116 -7.60 -7.53 15.13
CA GLY A 116 -8.91 -7.72 15.76
C GLY A 116 -9.02 -9.05 16.49
N ALA A 117 -7.94 -9.51 17.13
CA ALA A 117 -7.91 -10.79 17.83
C ALA A 117 -8.98 -10.85 18.95
N PRO A 118 -9.54 -12.03 19.26
CA PRO A 118 -10.51 -12.16 20.35
C PRO A 118 -9.95 -11.62 21.68
N GLY A 119 -10.68 -10.71 22.33
CA GLY A 119 -10.24 -10.08 23.58
C GLY A 119 -9.25 -8.93 23.40
N ALA A 120 -8.80 -8.63 22.18
CA ALA A 120 -8.04 -7.43 21.89
C ALA A 120 -8.91 -6.18 22.09
N ARG A 121 -8.27 -5.06 22.48
CA ARG A 121 -8.98 -3.79 22.63
C ARG A 121 -9.56 -3.36 21.28
N ALA A 122 -10.85 -3.03 21.26
CA ALA A 122 -11.48 -2.51 20.06
C ALA A 122 -10.97 -1.10 19.73
N TRP A 123 -10.81 -0.81 18.44
CA TRP A 123 -10.54 0.54 17.91
C TRP A 123 -11.67 1.55 18.24
N THR A 124 -12.84 1.06 18.64
CA THR A 124 -14.03 1.84 19.00
C THR A 124 -13.99 2.22 20.48
N GLY A 125 -13.25 3.27 20.81
CA GLY A 125 -13.29 3.85 22.16
C GLY A 125 -12.31 4.99 22.35
N TRP A 126 -12.76 6.05 23.02
CA TRP A 126 -11.99 7.22 23.50
C TRP A 126 -10.76 6.88 24.38
N THR A 127 -10.47 5.59 24.56
CA THR A 127 -9.44 5.01 25.44
C THR A 127 -8.00 5.19 24.96
N TRP A 128 -7.75 5.57 23.70
CA TRP A 128 -6.39 5.87 23.22
C TRP A 128 -5.88 7.20 23.81
N CYS A 129 -6.75 8.22 23.88
CA CYS A 129 -6.35 9.57 24.27
C CYS A 129 -6.23 9.75 25.80
N SER A 130 -6.98 8.99 26.59
CA SER A 130 -7.03 9.21 28.04
C SER A 130 -5.78 8.76 28.80
N ARG A 131 -4.94 7.86 28.26
CA ARG A 131 -3.71 7.42 28.96
C ARG A 131 -2.42 8.06 28.43
N CYS A 132 -2.35 8.41 27.14
CA CYS A 132 -1.18 9.13 26.59
C CYS A 132 -1.15 10.62 26.94
N CYS A 133 -2.30 11.28 27.19
CA CYS A 133 -2.34 12.72 27.53
C CYS A 133 -2.25 13.03 29.03
N LEU A 134 -2.19 12.03 29.92
CA LEU A 134 -2.21 12.23 31.38
C LEU A 134 -0.84 11.97 32.05
N ARG A 135 0.25 12.00 31.30
CA ARG A 135 1.61 12.03 31.86
C ARG A 135 2.51 13.00 31.11
#